data_AF-P91515-F1
#
_entry.id   AF-P91515-F1
#
_cell.length_a   1.000
_cell.length_b   1.000
_cell.length_c   1.000
_cell.angle_alpha   90.00
_cell.angle_beta   90.00
_cell.angle_gamma   90.00
#
_symmetry.space_group_name_H-M   'P 1'
#
loop_
_entity.id
_entity.type
_entity.pdbx_description
1 polymer ?
#
loop_
_entity_poly.entity_id
_entity_poly.type
_entity_poly.pdbx_seq_one_letter_code
_entity_poly.pdbx_strand_id
1 'polypeptide(L)'
;MNFLLVLTLIVIISVQSRQENVSLDPCNDFYDYVCSNDTRSITELNFTSLFEDREILNPNISFPNNGTYITFDQILSPYSLMMWYMVVKSMDTPTVGSEFFDEATREYATKKNNSEKFSFALENLENLNLTLTNVFYNSLYANIEVLNQLNLPASEENEYLHHIFDLMKNNTIEEIWSSSLSNKSKKEFEKELNKSKVIFGLLDYNNVTMLEETKLIYETEYYRLKSLLSSNDLDTEIAEKIIRLGATDTATKNLGKRIPGYTPQFLFSAFASNMANEAFNQNSNIYCGIVTRSDLQEPILTIADTIFVLAHELMHFVYPFGIRLLPSNVTKAANKCTQDEVKMMGDSDAVKPIDGWFSENITHEDLPNLLGLRMVMKMVARKSANEEQLKNALETILSGLCIQGKPKNSILPNHHPFEISINTAVRQYPLFSSLYGCRLGDRMFAEPEKFCNPLGGDVNLEDYKIKNDTEDVGGFFNYIMDTANAFNFSFTN
;
A
#
# COMPACT_ATOMS: atom_id res chain seq x y z
N MET A 1 -58.40 -20.15 34.18
CA MET A 1 -58.51 -20.99 32.97
C MET A 1 -57.71 -20.29 31.89
N ASN A 2 -56.46 -20.69 31.72
CA ASN A 2 -56.06 -21.66 30.69
C ASN A 2 -55.89 -20.89 29.36
N PHE A 3 -54.74 -20.85 28.69
CA PHE A 3 -53.55 -21.68 28.71
C PHE A 3 -52.56 -21.04 27.70
N LEU A 4 -51.25 -21.28 27.82
CA LEU A 4 -50.11 -20.88 26.94
C LEU A 4 -49.50 -19.46 27.17
N LEU A 5 -48.49 -19.34 28.06
CA LEU A 5 -47.02 -19.45 27.80
C LEU A 5 -46.48 -18.13 27.19
N VAL A 6 -45.78 -17.19 27.86
CA VAL A 6 -44.66 -17.24 28.83
C VAL A 6 -43.61 -18.28 28.43
N LEU A 7 -42.42 -17.80 27.99
CA LEU A 7 -41.26 -18.48 27.34
C LEU A 7 -41.25 -18.17 25.84
N THR A 8 -40.48 -17.22 25.31
CA THR A 8 -39.02 -17.02 25.39
C THR A 8 -38.69 -15.56 25.08
N LEU A 9 -38.37 -14.71 26.06
CA LEU A 9 -36.98 -14.34 26.40
C LEU A 9 -35.93 -14.78 25.34
N ILE A 10 -35.24 -13.79 24.78
CA ILE A 10 -33.88 -13.90 24.20
C ILE A 10 -33.83 -14.68 22.87
N VAL A 11 -34.21 -14.00 21.78
CA VAL A 11 -33.66 -14.24 20.43
C VAL A 11 -33.18 -12.89 19.88
N ILE A 12 -32.40 -12.18 20.68
CA ILE A 12 -31.29 -11.39 20.14
C ILE A 12 -30.19 -12.43 20.01
N ILE A 13 -30.14 -13.07 18.85
CA ILE A 13 -28.95 -13.80 18.43
C ILE A 13 -27.93 -12.69 18.18
N SER A 14 -27.24 -12.30 19.24
CA SER A 14 -25.86 -11.91 19.10
C SER A 14 -25.20 -13.08 18.38
N VAL A 15 -24.88 -12.86 17.11
CA VAL A 15 -23.87 -13.63 16.37
C VAL A 15 -22.53 -13.31 17.06
N GLN A 16 -22.40 -13.71 18.32
CA GLN A 16 -21.13 -14.14 18.87
C GLN A 16 -20.97 -15.54 18.31
N SER A 17 -20.31 -15.64 17.15
CA SER A 17 -19.67 -16.87 16.76
C SER A 17 -18.84 -17.32 17.95
N ARG A 18 -19.35 -18.31 18.68
CA ARG A 18 -18.52 -19.23 19.45
C ARG A 18 -17.55 -19.81 18.42
N GLN A 19 -16.37 -19.22 18.28
CA GLN A 19 -15.17 -19.97 17.93
C GLN A 19 -15.06 -21.02 19.03
N GLU A 20 -15.47 -22.25 18.71
CA GLU A 20 -14.97 -23.39 19.47
C GLU A 20 -13.44 -23.28 19.46
N ASN A 21 -12.82 -23.37 20.64
CA ASN A 21 -11.37 -23.49 20.84
C ASN A 21 -10.85 -24.77 20.16
N VAL A 22 -10.90 -24.82 18.83
CA VAL A 22 -10.05 -25.70 18.06
C VAL A 22 -8.66 -25.11 18.26
N SER A 23 -7.78 -25.84 18.97
CA SER A 23 -6.36 -25.52 19.03
C SER A 23 -5.91 -25.21 17.60
N LEU A 24 -5.64 -23.95 17.29
CA LEU A 24 -5.27 -23.55 15.94
C LEU A 24 -3.88 -24.10 15.69
N ASP A 25 -3.76 -24.89 14.63
CA ASP A 25 -2.52 -25.56 14.26
C ASP A 25 -1.79 -24.70 13.22
N PRO A 26 -0.59 -24.16 13.53
CA PRO A 26 0.19 -23.36 12.59
C PRO A 26 0.54 -24.13 11.31
N CYS A 27 0.55 -25.47 11.34
CA CYS A 27 0.79 -26.30 10.17
C CYS A 27 -0.42 -26.47 9.26
N ASN A 28 -1.61 -26.07 9.70
CA ASN A 28 -2.83 -26.04 8.89
C ASN A 28 -3.16 -24.64 8.38
N ASP A 29 -3.12 -23.63 9.26
CA ASP A 29 -3.37 -22.24 8.89
C ASP A 29 -2.62 -21.31 9.86
N PHE A 30 -1.49 -20.77 9.39
CA PHE A 30 -0.64 -19.95 10.23
C PHE A 30 -1.24 -18.56 10.49
N TYR A 31 -1.91 -17.98 9.49
CA TYR A 31 -2.63 -16.72 9.62
C TYR A 31 -3.70 -16.81 10.72
N ASP A 32 -4.56 -17.83 10.70
CA ASP A 32 -5.57 -18.00 11.74
C ASP A 32 -4.92 -18.23 13.12
N TYR A 33 -3.83 -19.01 13.18
CA TYR A 33 -3.07 -19.26 14.40
C TYR A 33 -2.54 -17.97 15.05
N VAL A 34 -1.97 -17.04 14.27
CA VAL A 34 -1.45 -15.77 14.82
C VAL A 34 -2.57 -14.75 15.07
N CYS A 35 -3.59 -14.70 14.21
CA CYS A 35 -4.65 -13.71 14.29
C CYS A 35 -5.74 -14.03 15.30
N SER A 36 -5.85 -15.29 15.77
CA SER A 36 -6.77 -15.60 16.88
C SER A 36 -6.35 -14.96 18.20
N ASN A 37 -5.06 -14.65 18.33
CA ASN A 37 -4.49 -14.01 19.50
C ASN A 37 -4.29 -12.51 19.30
N ASP A 38 -4.61 -11.99 18.10
CA ASP A 38 -4.51 -10.58 17.82
C ASP A 38 -5.61 -9.81 18.57
N THR A 39 -5.19 -9.02 19.54
CA THR A 39 -6.08 -8.17 20.34
C THR A 39 -6.00 -6.71 19.93
N ARG A 40 -5.22 -6.37 18.90
CA ARG A 40 -4.94 -4.98 18.55
C ARG A 40 -6.22 -4.27 18.12
N SER A 41 -6.34 -3.00 18.46
CA SER A 41 -7.30 -2.11 17.81
C SER A 41 -6.66 -1.43 16.59
N ILE A 42 -7.40 -0.63 15.84
CA ILE A 42 -6.82 0.38 14.96
C ILE A 42 -7.18 1.72 15.61
N THR A 43 -6.29 2.71 15.57
CA THR A 43 -6.59 4.04 16.10
C THR A 43 -7.88 4.58 15.47
N GLU A 44 -8.89 4.85 16.32
CA GLU A 44 -10.16 5.40 15.85
C GLU A 44 -9.95 6.85 15.39
N LEU A 45 -10.16 7.10 14.10
CA LEU A 45 -10.05 8.41 13.48
C LEU A 45 -11.38 8.79 12.84
N ASN A 46 -11.84 10.00 13.11
CA ASN A 46 -13.02 10.55 12.46
C ASN A 46 -12.59 11.56 11.39
N PHE A 47 -12.93 11.31 10.14
CA PHE A 47 -12.58 12.22 9.06
C PHE A 47 -13.64 12.23 7.97
N THR A 48 -13.68 13.33 7.24
CA THR A 48 -14.53 13.47 6.06
C THR A 48 -14.20 12.42 5.01
N SER A 49 -15.23 11.77 4.44
CA SER A 49 -15.06 10.85 3.33
C SER A 49 -14.40 11.50 2.11
N LEU A 50 -13.46 10.78 1.48
CA LEU A 50 -12.79 11.23 0.26
C LEU A 50 -13.73 11.30 -0.96
N PHE A 51 -14.82 10.53 -0.94
CA PHE A 51 -15.72 10.35 -2.06
C PHE A 51 -17.06 11.10 -1.88
N GLU A 52 -17.03 12.23 -1.17
CA GLU A 52 -18.16 13.16 -1.06
C GLU A 52 -18.03 14.33 -2.05
N ASP A 53 -19.13 14.81 -2.61
CA ASP A 53 -19.12 16.05 -3.40
C ASP A 53 -19.20 17.27 -2.46
N ARG A 54 -18.08 17.56 -1.82
CA ARG A 54 -17.92 18.71 -0.93
C ARG A 54 -17.88 20.01 -1.71
N GLU A 55 -18.63 21.01 -1.24
CA GLU A 55 -18.56 22.37 -1.74
C GLU A 55 -17.15 22.96 -1.54
N ILE A 56 -16.58 23.52 -2.62
CA ILE A 56 -15.29 24.21 -2.58
C ILE A 56 -15.52 25.64 -2.09
N LEU A 57 -14.91 25.99 -0.95
CA LEU A 57 -15.13 27.28 -0.31
C LEU A 57 -14.63 28.44 -1.15
N ASN A 58 -15.44 29.50 -1.30
CA ASN A 58 -15.04 30.72 -2.01
C ASN A 58 -14.09 31.56 -1.15
N PRO A 59 -12.83 31.75 -1.56
CA PRO A 59 -11.95 32.66 -0.85
C PRO A 59 -12.45 34.10 -1.00
N ASN A 60 -12.27 34.91 0.04
CA ASN A 60 -12.65 36.32 0.00
C ASN A 60 -11.66 37.16 -0.86
N ILE A 61 -11.59 36.84 -2.15
CA ILE A 61 -10.68 37.38 -3.15
C ILE A 61 -11.46 37.63 -4.44
N SER A 62 -11.27 38.79 -5.06
CA SER A 62 -11.87 39.11 -6.36
C SER A 62 -10.96 38.69 -7.52
N PHE A 63 -11.52 38.00 -8.52
CA PHE A 63 -10.80 37.60 -9.73
C PHE A 63 -11.26 38.48 -10.92
N PRO A 64 -10.53 39.56 -11.27
CA PRO A 64 -10.91 40.41 -12.38
C PRO A 64 -10.76 39.67 -13.72
N ASN A 65 -11.82 39.64 -14.53
CA ASN A 65 -11.79 39.22 -15.93
C ASN A 65 -12.13 40.42 -16.84
N ASN A 66 -11.33 40.64 -17.88
CA ASN A 66 -11.52 41.71 -18.87
C ASN A 66 -12.52 41.35 -19.99
N GLY A 67 -13.23 40.22 -19.87
CA GLY A 67 -14.16 39.69 -20.86
C GLY A 67 -13.51 38.74 -21.89
N THR A 68 -12.22 38.40 -21.73
CA THR A 68 -11.54 37.41 -22.57
C THR A 68 -11.60 36.05 -21.88
N TYR A 69 -12.19 35.05 -22.56
CA TYR A 69 -12.28 33.69 -22.06
C TYR A 69 -11.16 32.81 -22.61
N ILE A 70 -10.71 31.85 -21.81
CA ILE A 70 -9.71 30.85 -22.21
C ILE A 70 -10.39 29.56 -22.66
N THR A 71 -9.72 28.77 -23.48
CA THR A 71 -10.15 27.42 -23.84
C THR A 71 -9.67 26.39 -22.80
N PHE A 72 -10.30 25.22 -22.73
CA PHE A 72 -9.97 24.22 -21.72
C PHE A 72 -8.51 23.71 -21.79
N ASP A 73 -7.91 23.65 -22.99
CA ASP A 73 -6.51 23.26 -23.19
C ASP A 73 -5.50 24.30 -22.70
N GLN A 74 -5.97 25.52 -22.38
CA GLN A 74 -5.18 26.55 -21.68
C GLN A 74 -5.22 26.39 -20.16
N ILE A 75 -6.17 25.63 -19.59
CA ILE A 75 -6.20 25.28 -18.16
C ILE A 75 -5.20 24.17 -17.89
N LEU A 76 -5.30 23.06 -18.64
CA LEU A 76 -4.38 21.92 -18.56
C LEU A 76 -3.93 21.54 -19.95
N SER A 77 -2.62 21.37 -20.11
CA SER A 77 -2.07 20.79 -21.34
C SER A 77 -2.65 19.39 -21.58
N PRO A 78 -2.75 18.89 -22.83
CA PRO A 78 -3.29 17.57 -23.11
C PRO A 78 -2.60 16.44 -22.32
N TYR A 79 -1.29 16.57 -22.11
CA TYR A 79 -0.51 15.63 -21.31
C TYR A 79 -0.89 15.70 -19.83
N SER A 80 -0.96 16.90 -19.27
CA SER A 80 -1.36 17.09 -17.86
C SER A 80 -2.78 16.57 -17.61
N LEU A 81 -3.71 16.84 -18.52
CA LEU A 81 -5.09 16.36 -18.42
C LEU A 81 -5.14 14.83 -18.41
N MET A 82 -4.43 14.18 -19.33
CA MET A 82 -4.36 12.72 -19.38
C MET A 82 -3.71 12.13 -18.11
N MET A 83 -2.62 12.73 -17.61
CA MET A 83 -1.97 12.28 -16.38
C MET A 83 -2.90 12.39 -15.17
N TRP A 84 -3.63 13.51 -15.03
CA TRP A 84 -4.59 13.69 -13.94
C TRP A 84 -5.78 12.75 -14.06
N TYR A 85 -6.30 12.52 -15.27
CA TYR A 85 -7.29 11.48 -15.51
C TYR A 85 -6.81 10.12 -14.98
N MET A 86 -5.58 9.71 -15.32
CA MET A 86 -5.05 8.41 -14.89
C MET A 86 -4.90 8.32 -13.36
N VAL A 87 -4.35 9.34 -12.73
CA VAL A 87 -4.15 9.39 -11.26
C VAL A 87 -5.46 9.40 -10.49
N VAL A 88 -6.48 10.10 -11.00
CA VAL A 88 -7.80 10.11 -10.35
C VAL A 88 -8.53 8.79 -10.60
N LYS A 89 -8.42 8.24 -11.82
CA LYS A 89 -9.03 6.96 -12.17
C LYS A 89 -8.40 5.79 -11.39
N SER A 90 -7.14 5.87 -10.96
CA SER A 90 -6.53 4.85 -10.10
C SER A 90 -7.12 4.82 -8.68
N MET A 91 -7.77 5.91 -8.24
CA MET A 91 -8.50 5.95 -6.97
C MET A 91 -9.86 5.25 -7.04
N ASP A 92 -10.31 4.88 -8.24
CA ASP A 92 -11.53 4.10 -8.47
C ASP A 92 -11.20 2.60 -8.34
N THR A 93 -10.84 2.21 -7.10
CA THR A 93 -10.11 0.99 -6.74
C THR A 93 -10.66 -0.34 -7.25
N PRO A 94 -11.97 -0.58 -7.44
CA PRO A 94 -12.43 -1.89 -7.92
C PRO A 94 -12.38 -2.08 -9.44
N THR A 95 -12.13 -1.03 -10.24
CA THR A 95 -12.40 -1.10 -11.70
C THR A 95 -11.17 -1.05 -12.61
N VAL A 96 -9.97 -0.79 -12.08
CA VAL A 96 -8.83 -0.40 -12.92
C VAL A 96 -7.55 -1.13 -12.56
N GLY A 97 -7.19 -2.13 -13.39
CA GLY A 97 -5.89 -2.79 -13.31
C GLY A 97 -4.79 -2.01 -14.04
N SER A 98 -3.52 -2.38 -13.80
CA SER A 98 -2.36 -1.79 -14.47
C SER A 98 -2.44 -1.86 -16.01
N GLU A 99 -3.03 -2.92 -16.55
CA GLU A 99 -3.25 -3.11 -18.00
C GLU A 99 -4.08 -1.98 -18.65
N PHE A 100 -5.06 -1.44 -17.91
CA PHE A 100 -5.90 -0.34 -18.39
C PHE A 100 -5.07 0.93 -18.62
N PHE A 101 -4.21 1.29 -17.67
CA PHE A 101 -3.36 2.47 -17.78
C PHE A 101 -2.31 2.33 -18.86
N ASP A 102 -1.78 1.12 -19.03
CA ASP A 102 -0.87 0.77 -20.11
C ASP A 102 -1.51 0.94 -21.50
N GLU A 103 -2.74 0.45 -21.67
CA GLU A 103 -3.49 0.62 -22.92
C GLU A 103 -3.82 2.08 -23.19
N ALA A 104 -4.35 2.80 -22.20
CA ALA A 104 -4.68 4.21 -22.32
C ALA A 104 -3.45 5.07 -22.66
N THR A 105 -2.29 4.76 -22.06
CA THR A 105 -1.02 5.44 -22.34
C THR A 105 -0.53 5.14 -23.76
N ARG A 106 -0.62 3.86 -24.20
CA ARG A 106 -0.26 3.48 -25.57
C ARG A 106 -1.15 4.19 -26.59
N GLU A 107 -2.46 4.21 -26.37
CA GLU A 107 -3.37 4.87 -27.29
C GLU A 107 -3.14 6.38 -27.34
N TYR A 108 -2.96 7.03 -26.19
CA TYR A 108 -2.59 8.45 -26.10
C TYR A 108 -1.31 8.76 -26.90
N ALA A 109 -0.31 7.86 -26.87
CA ALA A 109 0.94 8.02 -27.60
C ALA A 109 0.78 7.92 -29.13
N THR A 110 -0.29 7.28 -29.64
CA THR A 110 -0.57 7.19 -31.09
C THR A 110 -1.16 8.48 -31.69
N LYS A 111 -1.69 9.39 -30.87
CA LYS A 111 -2.33 10.63 -31.32
C LYS A 111 -1.29 11.60 -31.90
N LYS A 112 -1.57 12.18 -33.08
CA LYS A 112 -0.57 12.83 -33.94
C LYS A 112 -0.20 14.25 -33.50
N ASN A 113 -1.13 14.96 -32.87
CA ASN A 113 -0.97 16.36 -32.50
C ASN A 113 -1.69 16.67 -31.16
N ASN A 114 -1.51 17.88 -30.63
CA ASN A 114 -2.08 18.27 -29.35
C ASN A 114 -3.62 18.31 -29.35
N SER A 115 -4.26 18.63 -30.46
CA SER A 115 -5.72 18.64 -30.55
C SER A 115 -6.29 17.22 -30.44
N GLU A 116 -5.74 16.25 -31.17
CA GLU A 116 -6.13 14.84 -31.07
C GLU A 116 -5.88 14.27 -29.66
N LYS A 117 -4.76 14.65 -29.03
CA LYS A 117 -4.42 14.28 -27.66
C LYS A 117 -5.41 14.87 -26.66
N PHE A 118 -5.81 16.12 -26.85
CA PHE A 118 -6.77 16.79 -25.98
C PHE A 118 -8.16 16.17 -26.08
N SER A 119 -8.65 15.94 -27.31
CA SER A 119 -9.93 15.28 -27.54
C SER A 119 -9.98 13.87 -26.92
N PHE A 120 -8.89 13.10 -27.04
CA PHE A 120 -8.80 11.78 -26.40
C PHE A 120 -8.85 11.87 -24.87
N ALA A 121 -8.12 12.83 -24.27
CA ALA A 121 -8.14 13.02 -22.82
C ALA A 121 -9.53 13.49 -22.33
N LEU A 122 -10.23 14.34 -23.10
CA LEU A 122 -11.61 14.76 -22.79
C LEU A 122 -12.58 13.58 -22.81
N GLU A 123 -12.55 12.75 -23.86
CA GLU A 123 -13.42 11.56 -23.98
C GLU A 123 -13.26 10.60 -22.79
N ASN A 124 -12.03 10.41 -22.34
CA ASN A 124 -11.74 9.61 -21.14
C ASN A 124 -12.30 10.27 -19.87
N LEU A 125 -12.17 11.59 -19.74
CA LEU A 125 -12.64 12.36 -18.59
C LEU A 125 -14.18 12.44 -18.53
N GLU A 126 -14.88 12.44 -19.66
CA GLU A 126 -16.35 12.41 -19.72
C GLU A 126 -16.92 11.20 -18.97
N ASN A 127 -16.25 10.04 -19.07
CA ASN A 127 -16.65 8.79 -18.42
C ASN A 127 -16.27 8.69 -16.94
N LEU A 128 -15.49 9.65 -16.41
CA LEU A 128 -15.06 9.66 -15.02
C LEU A 128 -16.17 10.27 -14.14
N ASN A 129 -16.48 9.67 -12.99
CA ASN A 129 -17.42 10.28 -12.04
C ASN A 129 -16.88 11.63 -11.54
N LEU A 130 -17.70 12.69 -11.58
CA LEU A 130 -17.33 14.03 -11.10
C LEU A 130 -16.76 14.02 -9.68
N THR A 131 -17.31 13.21 -8.77
CA THR A 131 -16.84 13.14 -7.38
C THR A 131 -15.38 12.73 -7.26
N LEU A 132 -14.86 11.89 -8.18
CA LEU A 132 -13.46 11.48 -8.18
C LEU A 132 -12.51 12.67 -8.42
N THR A 133 -12.93 13.67 -9.19
CA THR A 133 -12.13 14.89 -9.42
C THR A 133 -12.03 15.78 -8.19
N ASN A 134 -12.80 15.52 -7.13
CA ASN A 134 -12.76 16.25 -5.85
C ASN A 134 -11.89 15.58 -4.78
N VAL A 135 -11.39 14.36 -5.03
CA VAL A 135 -10.68 13.53 -4.03
C VAL A 135 -9.52 14.27 -3.38
N PHE A 136 -8.73 15.03 -4.14
CA PHE A 136 -7.61 15.78 -3.56
C PHE A 136 -8.06 16.83 -2.55
N TYR A 137 -9.09 17.61 -2.90
CA TYR A 137 -9.62 18.63 -2.01
C TYR A 137 -10.15 18.01 -0.72
N ASN A 138 -10.92 16.92 -0.84
CA ASN A 138 -11.40 16.17 0.32
C ASN A 138 -10.24 15.59 1.14
N SER A 139 -9.18 15.10 0.48
CA SER A 139 -8.00 14.59 1.17
C SER A 139 -7.31 15.67 1.99
N LEU A 140 -7.20 16.91 1.51
CA LEU A 140 -6.64 18.01 2.30
C LEU A 140 -7.46 18.27 3.57
N TYR A 141 -8.79 18.26 3.48
CA TYR A 141 -9.67 18.37 4.66
C TYR A 141 -9.44 17.24 5.64
N ALA A 142 -9.53 15.99 5.16
CA ALA A 142 -9.41 14.80 6.00
C ALA A 142 -8.04 14.73 6.70
N ASN A 143 -6.95 15.06 5.98
CA ASN A 143 -5.63 15.14 6.58
C ASN A 143 -5.53 16.20 7.68
N ILE A 144 -6.08 17.41 7.45
CA ILE A 144 -6.11 18.46 8.49
C ILE A 144 -6.91 18.01 9.71
N GLU A 145 -8.07 17.38 9.52
CA GLU A 145 -8.92 16.85 10.59
C GLU A 145 -8.18 15.79 11.42
N VAL A 146 -7.54 14.82 10.75
CA VAL A 146 -6.80 13.74 11.40
C VAL A 146 -5.56 14.26 12.12
N LEU A 147 -4.76 15.12 11.49
CA LEU A 147 -3.55 15.65 12.13
C LEU A 147 -3.87 16.49 13.37
N ASN A 148 -4.98 17.24 13.36
CA ASN A 148 -5.48 17.95 14.54
C ASN A 148 -5.95 16.99 15.65
N GLN A 149 -6.52 15.83 15.30
CA GLN A 149 -6.90 14.80 16.28
C GLN A 149 -5.67 14.12 16.90
N LEU A 150 -4.67 13.78 16.08
CA LEU A 150 -3.45 13.12 16.52
C LEU A 150 -2.56 14.05 17.36
N ASN A 151 -2.57 15.35 17.07
CA ASN A 151 -1.79 16.38 17.78
C ASN A 151 -0.29 16.04 17.88
N LEU A 152 0.28 15.53 16.78
CA LEU A 152 1.70 15.17 16.68
C LEU A 152 2.57 16.41 16.46
N PRO A 153 3.85 16.39 16.90
CA PRO A 153 4.82 17.40 16.52
C PRO A 153 4.95 17.49 14.99
N ALA A 154 5.05 18.72 14.48
CA ALA A 154 5.28 18.94 13.07
C ALA A 154 6.67 18.40 12.68
N SER A 155 6.72 17.54 11.67
CA SER A 155 7.93 16.99 11.10
C SER A 155 7.86 16.97 9.58
N GLU A 156 9.01 17.20 8.94
CA GLU A 156 9.19 16.94 7.51
C GLU A 156 9.54 15.46 7.27
N GLU A 157 10.28 14.85 8.20
CA GLU A 157 10.79 13.48 8.09
C GLU A 157 10.87 12.83 9.47
N ASN A 158 10.37 11.60 9.59
CA ASN A 158 10.56 10.78 10.78
C ASN A 158 11.92 10.05 10.71
N GLU A 159 12.94 10.59 11.39
CA GLU A 159 14.32 10.09 11.31
C GLU A 159 14.45 8.58 11.60
N TYR A 160 13.69 8.06 12.57
CA TYR A 160 13.72 6.64 12.91
C TYR A 160 13.12 5.76 11.80
N LEU A 161 11.93 6.10 11.29
CA LEU A 161 11.29 5.32 10.24
C LEU A 161 12.08 5.37 8.92
N HIS A 162 12.70 6.51 8.61
CA HIS A 162 13.60 6.64 7.46
C HIS A 162 14.90 5.84 7.66
N HIS A 163 15.42 5.75 8.89
CA HIS A 163 16.51 4.83 9.22
C HIS A 163 16.13 3.35 8.97
N ILE A 164 14.92 2.94 9.39
CA ILE A 164 14.41 1.59 9.12
C ILE A 164 14.27 1.34 7.61
N PHE A 165 13.73 2.31 6.86
CA PHE A 165 13.65 2.22 5.41
C PHE A 165 15.02 2.05 4.75
N ASP A 166 16.01 2.84 5.16
CA ASP A 166 17.38 2.72 4.65
C ASP A 166 18.01 1.36 4.97
N LEU A 167 17.80 0.85 6.18
CA LEU A 167 18.25 -0.49 6.57
C LEU A 167 17.62 -1.56 5.65
N MET A 168 16.32 -1.48 5.40
CA MET A 168 15.61 -2.45 4.56
C MET A 168 15.98 -2.34 3.08
N LYS A 169 16.14 -1.13 2.56
CA LYS A 169 16.66 -0.86 1.22
C LYS A 169 18.04 -1.48 1.02
N ASN A 170 18.94 -1.31 1.99
CA ASN A 170 20.28 -1.91 1.94
C ASN A 170 20.22 -3.45 1.96
N ASN A 171 19.36 -4.05 2.79
CA ASN A 171 19.16 -5.49 2.80
C ASN A 171 18.54 -6.01 1.48
N THR A 172 17.65 -5.24 0.85
CA THR A 172 17.12 -5.56 -0.49
C THR A 172 18.24 -5.57 -1.53
N ILE A 173 19.12 -4.56 -1.48
CA ILE A 173 20.29 -4.49 -2.37
C ILE A 173 21.23 -5.69 -2.14
N GLU A 174 21.50 -6.07 -0.88
CA GLU A 174 22.27 -7.26 -0.54
C GLU A 174 21.66 -8.54 -1.11
N GLU A 175 20.33 -8.70 -1.03
CA GLU A 175 19.61 -9.85 -1.57
C GLU A 175 19.74 -9.93 -3.10
N ILE A 176 19.64 -8.78 -3.78
CA ILE A 176 19.88 -8.72 -5.22
C ILE A 176 21.34 -9.09 -5.54
N TRP A 177 22.31 -8.62 -4.77
CA TRP A 177 23.73 -8.92 -5.02
C TRP A 177 24.11 -10.37 -4.73
N SER A 178 23.46 -11.02 -3.77
CA SER A 178 23.67 -12.44 -3.44
C SER A 178 22.99 -13.40 -4.44
N SER A 179 22.00 -12.92 -5.19
CA SER A 179 21.26 -13.72 -6.18
C SER A 179 22.10 -14.24 -7.36
N SER A 180 21.51 -15.13 -8.16
CA SER A 180 22.12 -15.68 -9.40
C SER A 180 22.07 -14.73 -10.61
N LEU A 181 21.56 -13.50 -10.44
CA LEU A 181 21.38 -12.55 -11.52
C LEU A 181 22.70 -12.07 -12.14
N SER A 182 22.62 -11.58 -13.38
CA SER A 182 23.78 -10.98 -14.05
C SER A 182 24.25 -9.71 -13.32
N ASN A 183 25.57 -9.45 -13.32
CA ASN A 183 26.13 -8.22 -12.75
C ASN A 183 25.54 -6.94 -13.36
N LYS A 184 25.10 -6.99 -14.63
CA LYS A 184 24.41 -5.86 -15.27
C LYS A 184 23.04 -5.61 -14.61
N SER A 185 22.24 -6.66 -14.44
CA SER A 185 20.93 -6.58 -13.79
C SER A 185 21.06 -6.09 -12.35
N LYS A 186 22.01 -6.64 -11.59
CA LYS A 186 22.30 -6.25 -10.20
C LYS A 186 22.58 -4.75 -10.05
N LYS A 187 23.46 -4.20 -10.91
CA LYS A 187 23.78 -2.76 -10.93
C LYS A 187 22.59 -1.88 -11.29
N GLU A 188 21.73 -2.30 -12.22
CA GLU A 188 20.54 -1.54 -12.57
C GLU A 188 19.50 -1.56 -11.43
N PHE A 189 19.30 -2.70 -10.77
CA PHE A 189 18.44 -2.78 -9.59
C PHE A 189 18.96 -1.90 -8.44
N GLU A 190 20.25 -2.01 -8.10
CA GLU A 190 20.88 -1.16 -7.08
C GLU A 190 20.71 0.33 -7.39
N LYS A 191 20.87 0.73 -8.67
CA LYS A 191 20.68 2.12 -9.07
C LYS A 191 19.24 2.61 -8.87
N GLU A 192 18.24 1.78 -9.16
CA GLU A 192 16.84 2.15 -8.97
C GLU A 192 16.45 2.15 -7.49
N LEU A 193 16.91 1.16 -6.71
CA LEU A 193 16.72 1.10 -5.27
C LEU A 193 17.41 2.28 -4.57
N ASN A 194 18.63 2.67 -4.95
CA ASN A 194 19.32 3.81 -4.34
C ASN A 194 18.64 5.16 -4.58
N LYS A 195 17.78 5.27 -5.60
CA LYS A 195 16.96 6.47 -5.84
C LYS A 195 15.65 6.44 -5.07
N SER A 196 15.30 5.31 -4.47
CA SER A 196 14.00 5.17 -3.84
C SER A 196 13.89 6.03 -2.60
N LYS A 197 12.68 6.53 -2.39
CA LYS A 197 12.30 7.39 -1.26
C LYS A 197 10.99 6.92 -0.69
N VAL A 198 10.71 7.29 0.55
CA VAL A 198 9.47 6.92 1.24
C VAL A 198 8.79 8.13 1.86
N ILE A 199 7.46 8.16 1.85
CA ILE A 199 6.65 9.01 2.74
C ILE A 199 5.90 8.09 3.71
N PHE A 200 6.09 8.33 5.00
CA PHE A 200 5.32 7.69 6.07
C PHE A 200 4.06 8.50 6.36
N GLY A 201 2.90 7.95 6.02
CA GLY A 201 1.62 8.64 6.03
C GLY A 201 1.28 9.25 7.40
N LEU A 202 0.88 10.53 7.39
CA LEU A 202 0.55 11.37 8.56
C LEU A 202 1.71 11.62 9.56
N LEU A 203 2.87 10.99 9.38
CA LEU A 203 4.06 11.19 10.23
C LEU A 203 5.09 12.09 9.55
N ASP A 204 5.29 11.92 8.24
CA ASP A 204 6.10 12.82 7.43
C ASP A 204 5.27 13.97 6.86
N TYR A 205 5.88 15.13 6.71
CA TYR A 205 5.27 16.35 6.16
C TYR A 205 3.90 16.68 6.77
N ASN A 206 3.75 16.44 8.08
CA ASN A 206 2.49 16.45 8.81
C ASN A 206 2.09 17.86 9.34
N ASN A 207 2.67 18.92 8.77
CA ASN A 207 2.44 20.30 9.20
C ASN A 207 1.04 20.79 8.73
N VAL A 208 0.11 20.95 9.69
CA VAL A 208 -1.26 21.41 9.43
C VAL A 208 -1.30 22.76 8.68
N THR A 209 -0.47 23.73 9.08
CA THR A 209 -0.42 25.06 8.43
C THR A 209 -0.06 24.94 6.95
N MET A 210 0.86 24.03 6.58
CA MET A 210 1.20 23.80 5.18
C MET A 210 0.01 23.26 4.38
N LEU A 211 -0.80 22.38 4.98
CA LEU A 211 -1.97 21.81 4.32
C LEU A 211 -3.11 22.82 4.20
N GLU A 212 -3.33 23.65 5.22
CA GLU A 212 -4.30 24.76 5.18
C GLU A 212 -3.97 25.76 4.07
N GLU A 213 -2.69 26.12 3.92
CA GLU A 213 -2.24 27.01 2.84
C GLU A 213 -2.39 26.35 1.46
N THR A 214 -2.10 25.06 1.33
CA THR A 214 -2.29 24.31 0.08
C THR A 214 -3.77 24.21 -0.30
N LYS A 215 -4.63 24.01 0.68
CA LYS A 215 -6.09 24.01 0.52
C LYS A 215 -6.62 25.36 0.06
N LEU A 216 -6.13 26.46 0.65
CA LEU A 216 -6.49 27.81 0.21
C LEU A 216 -6.03 28.09 -1.23
N ILE A 217 -4.88 27.57 -1.64
CA ILE A 217 -4.39 27.68 -3.03
C ILE A 217 -5.31 26.92 -3.98
N TYR A 218 -5.75 25.71 -3.63
CA TYR A 218 -6.74 24.97 -4.41
C TYR A 218 -8.03 25.77 -4.57
N GLU A 219 -8.60 26.27 -3.48
CA GLU A 219 -9.83 27.08 -3.45
C GLU A 219 -9.69 28.33 -4.34
N THR A 220 -8.57 29.05 -4.20
CA THR A 220 -8.26 30.25 -5.00
C THR A 220 -8.17 29.94 -6.48
N GLU A 221 -7.47 28.86 -6.84
CA GLU A 221 -7.29 28.48 -8.24
C GLU A 221 -8.62 28.02 -8.87
N TYR A 222 -9.42 27.25 -8.14
CA TYR A 222 -10.73 26.80 -8.59
C TYR A 222 -11.62 27.98 -9.00
N TYR A 223 -11.78 28.99 -8.12
CA TYR A 223 -12.59 30.17 -8.44
C TYR A 223 -11.94 31.08 -9.50
N ARG A 224 -10.60 31.18 -9.53
CA ARG A 224 -9.89 31.89 -10.60
C ARG A 224 -10.17 31.27 -11.96
N LEU A 225 -10.08 29.95 -12.10
CA LEU A 225 -10.33 29.24 -13.34
C LEU A 225 -11.79 29.38 -13.79
N LYS A 226 -12.76 29.28 -12.87
CA LYS A 226 -14.17 29.57 -13.18
C LYS A 226 -14.36 30.97 -13.76
N SER A 227 -13.67 31.97 -13.21
CA SER A 227 -13.78 33.35 -13.70
C SER A 227 -13.27 33.55 -15.13
N LEU A 228 -12.46 32.62 -15.67
CA LEU A 228 -11.84 32.70 -17.00
C LEU A 228 -12.60 31.93 -18.09
N LEU A 229 -13.64 31.19 -17.72
CA LEU A 229 -14.46 30.43 -18.67
C LEU A 229 -15.75 31.17 -19.01
N SER A 230 -16.28 30.92 -20.20
CA SER A 230 -17.55 31.51 -20.60
C SER A 230 -18.71 30.87 -19.83
N SER A 231 -19.85 31.55 -19.72
CA SER A 231 -21.05 30.97 -19.08
C SER A 231 -21.46 29.65 -19.73
N ASN A 232 -21.33 29.55 -21.05
CA ASN A 232 -21.69 28.34 -21.79
C ASN A 232 -20.78 27.14 -21.45
N ASP A 233 -19.49 27.40 -21.18
CA ASP A 233 -18.55 26.34 -20.79
C ASP A 233 -18.89 25.85 -19.37
N LEU A 234 -19.16 26.79 -18.45
CA LEU A 234 -19.45 26.51 -17.04
C LEU A 234 -20.76 25.70 -16.83
N ASP A 235 -21.65 25.69 -17.82
CA ASP A 235 -22.89 24.91 -17.78
C ASP A 235 -22.66 23.40 -18.06
N THR A 236 -21.41 22.96 -18.24
CA THR A 236 -21.06 21.57 -18.56
C THR A 236 -20.33 20.85 -17.41
N GLU A 237 -20.63 19.56 -17.20
CA GLU A 237 -19.94 18.74 -16.19
C GLU A 237 -18.44 18.60 -16.50
N ILE A 238 -18.08 18.55 -17.79
CA ILE A 238 -16.68 18.44 -18.22
C ILE A 238 -15.87 19.68 -17.83
N ALA A 239 -16.47 20.88 -17.86
CA ALA A 239 -15.80 22.08 -17.37
C ALA A 239 -15.50 21.97 -15.88
N GLU A 240 -16.45 21.53 -15.06
CA GLU A 240 -16.24 21.35 -13.63
C GLU A 240 -15.11 20.34 -13.35
N LYS A 241 -15.06 19.21 -14.07
CA LYS A 241 -13.96 18.24 -13.99
C LYS A 241 -12.61 18.90 -14.31
N ILE A 242 -12.51 19.61 -15.43
CA ILE A 242 -11.24 20.24 -15.86
C ILE A 242 -10.79 21.32 -14.88
N ILE A 243 -11.72 22.12 -14.35
CA ILE A 243 -11.43 23.16 -13.36
C ILE A 243 -10.90 22.54 -12.06
N ARG A 244 -11.54 21.50 -11.54
CA ARG A 244 -11.08 20.77 -10.33
C ARG A 244 -9.70 20.13 -10.54
N LEU A 245 -9.45 19.54 -11.71
CA LEU A 245 -8.13 19.02 -12.05
C LEU A 245 -7.09 20.13 -12.21
N GLY A 246 -7.45 21.30 -12.76
CA GLY A 246 -6.57 22.48 -12.84
C GLY A 246 -6.21 23.03 -11.47
N ALA A 247 -7.17 23.09 -10.55
CA ALA A 247 -6.95 23.46 -9.15
C ALA A 247 -6.04 22.45 -8.44
N THR A 248 -6.25 21.15 -8.68
CA THR A 248 -5.40 20.05 -8.19
C THR A 248 -3.97 20.21 -8.68
N ASP A 249 -3.78 20.46 -9.98
CA ASP A 249 -2.46 20.65 -10.59
C ASP A 249 -1.69 21.81 -9.94
N THR A 250 -2.36 22.92 -9.71
CA THR A 250 -1.75 24.09 -9.06
C THR A 250 -1.39 23.83 -7.61
N ALA A 251 -2.32 23.26 -6.84
CA ALA A 251 -2.13 22.99 -5.42
C ALA A 251 -1.02 21.94 -5.17
N THR A 252 -1.01 20.85 -5.93
CA THR A 252 0.02 19.80 -5.81
C THR A 252 1.40 20.27 -6.29
N LYS A 253 1.47 21.14 -7.31
CA LYS A 253 2.74 21.82 -7.67
C LYS A 253 3.23 22.75 -6.57
N ASN A 254 2.34 23.44 -5.86
CA ASN A 254 2.74 24.23 -4.69
C ASN A 254 3.26 23.33 -3.58
N LEU A 255 2.56 22.22 -3.30
CA LEU A 255 2.98 21.23 -2.33
C LEU A 255 4.36 20.64 -2.67
N GLY A 256 4.62 20.31 -3.93
CA GLY A 256 5.93 19.81 -4.39
C GLY A 256 7.08 20.82 -4.27
N LYS A 257 6.81 22.12 -4.12
CA LYS A 257 7.86 23.11 -3.75
C LYS A 257 8.22 23.05 -2.27
N ARG A 258 7.30 22.58 -1.43
CA ARG A 258 7.46 22.45 0.02
C ARG A 258 7.91 21.06 0.44
N ILE A 259 7.59 20.06 -0.37
CA ILE A 259 7.96 18.65 -0.20
C ILE A 259 8.86 18.27 -1.39
N PRO A 260 10.14 18.69 -1.38
CA PRO A 260 10.99 18.58 -2.55
C PRO A 260 11.33 17.13 -2.90
N GLY A 261 11.47 16.87 -4.20
CA GLY A 261 11.95 15.59 -4.70
C GLY A 261 10.88 14.53 -4.91
N TYR A 262 9.60 14.88 -4.73
CA TYR A 262 8.44 14.09 -5.13
C TYR A 262 7.68 14.76 -6.28
N THR A 263 7.02 13.96 -7.12
CA THR A 263 6.20 14.48 -8.21
C THR A 263 4.82 14.93 -7.69
N PRO A 264 4.15 15.90 -8.34
CA PRO A 264 2.80 16.31 -7.96
C PRO A 264 1.79 15.14 -7.92
N GLN A 265 1.92 14.18 -8.85
CA GLN A 265 1.07 13.00 -8.93
C GLN A 265 1.29 12.06 -7.74
N PHE A 266 2.54 11.84 -7.34
CA PHE A 266 2.85 11.04 -6.15
C PHE A 266 2.29 11.70 -4.88
N LEU A 267 2.45 13.02 -4.75
CA LEU A 267 1.91 13.75 -3.59
C LEU A 267 0.38 13.69 -3.55
N PHE A 268 -0.31 13.83 -4.69
CA PHE A 268 -1.76 13.58 -4.74
C PHE A 268 -2.09 12.21 -4.15
N SER A 269 -1.42 11.15 -4.66
CA SER A 269 -1.73 9.79 -4.25
C SER A 269 -1.41 9.53 -2.79
N ALA A 270 -0.29 10.03 -2.28
CA ALA A 270 0.14 9.87 -0.88
C ALA A 270 -0.87 10.53 0.08
N PHE A 271 -1.27 11.77 -0.18
CA PHE A 271 -2.22 12.47 0.70
C PHE A 271 -3.63 11.87 0.65
N ALA A 272 -4.09 11.40 -0.52
CA ALA A 272 -5.33 10.63 -0.61
C ALA A 272 -5.24 9.31 0.17
N SER A 273 -4.11 8.61 0.05
CA SER A 273 -3.87 7.32 0.69
C SER A 273 -3.65 7.43 2.20
N ASN A 274 -3.50 8.61 2.79
CA ASN A 274 -3.49 8.74 4.26
C ASN A 274 -4.77 8.22 4.90
N MET A 275 -5.91 8.32 4.20
CA MET A 275 -7.23 7.91 4.69
C MET A 275 -7.65 6.49 4.24
N ALA A 276 -6.89 5.89 3.33
CA ALA A 276 -7.07 4.51 2.90
C ALA A 276 -5.94 3.69 3.54
N ASN A 277 -6.24 2.58 4.21
CA ASN A 277 -5.23 1.72 4.85
C ASN A 277 -4.32 1.05 3.78
N GLU A 278 -3.45 1.85 3.16
CA GLU A 278 -2.75 1.54 1.91
C GLU A 278 -1.25 1.81 2.03
N ALA A 279 -0.52 1.12 1.18
CA ALA A 279 0.85 1.41 0.80
C ALA A 279 0.96 1.20 -0.71
N PHE A 280 1.88 1.89 -1.36
CA PHE A 280 2.09 1.73 -2.79
C PHE A 280 3.48 2.19 -3.23
N ASN A 281 3.91 1.68 -4.38
CA ASN A 281 5.09 2.13 -5.09
C ASN A 281 4.71 2.82 -6.41
N GLN A 282 5.19 4.05 -6.60
CA GLN A 282 4.98 4.82 -7.82
C GLN A 282 6.25 5.58 -8.23
N ASN A 283 6.79 5.26 -9.42
CA ASN A 283 7.96 5.93 -10.00
C ASN A 283 9.16 6.00 -9.04
N SER A 284 9.48 4.86 -8.42
CA SER A 284 10.56 4.71 -7.42
C SER A 284 10.30 5.39 -6.07
N ASN A 285 9.15 6.02 -5.85
CA ASN A 285 8.76 6.51 -4.53
C ASN A 285 7.77 5.54 -3.89
N ILE A 286 7.91 5.31 -2.61
CA ILE A 286 7.04 4.46 -1.80
C ILE A 286 6.22 5.37 -0.90
N TYR A 287 4.93 5.08 -0.78
CA TYR A 287 4.10 5.58 0.30
C TYR A 287 3.78 4.41 1.23
N CYS A 288 3.91 4.63 2.53
CA CYS A 288 3.55 3.65 3.56
C CYS A 288 2.62 4.31 4.56
N GLY A 289 1.33 3.94 4.55
CA GLY A 289 0.42 4.30 5.63
C GLY A 289 0.87 3.67 6.95
N ILE A 290 0.64 4.36 8.07
CA ILE A 290 0.93 3.82 9.41
C ILE A 290 -0.28 4.01 10.31
N VAL A 291 -0.70 5.26 10.52
CA VAL A 291 -1.73 5.61 11.51
C VAL A 291 -3.09 4.94 11.21
N THR A 292 -3.48 4.86 9.94
CA THR A 292 -4.75 4.21 9.53
C THR A 292 -4.65 2.69 9.42
N ARG A 293 -3.45 2.12 9.62
CA ARG A 293 -3.20 0.67 9.54
C ARG A 293 -3.07 -0.01 10.90
N SER A 294 -2.63 0.73 11.91
CA SER A 294 -2.18 0.17 13.18
C SER A 294 -2.65 0.97 14.39
N ASP A 295 -2.60 0.34 15.57
CA ASP A 295 -2.73 1.05 16.85
C ASP A 295 -1.39 1.64 17.28
N LEU A 296 -1.31 2.97 17.29
CA LEU A 296 -0.09 3.66 17.73
C LEU A 296 0.27 3.40 19.21
N GLN A 297 -0.64 2.86 20.01
CA GLN A 297 -0.37 2.42 21.39
C GLN A 297 0.34 1.06 21.47
N GLU A 298 0.45 0.34 20.34
CA GLU A 298 1.15 -0.93 20.21
C GLU A 298 2.35 -0.77 19.26
N PRO A 299 3.44 -0.10 19.71
CA PRO A 299 4.53 0.31 18.82
C PRO A 299 5.24 -0.87 18.16
N ILE A 300 5.40 -2.00 18.87
CA ILE A 300 6.07 -3.19 18.32
C ILE A 300 5.27 -3.75 17.13
N LEU A 301 3.95 -3.90 17.27
CA LEU A 301 3.09 -4.41 16.21
C LEU A 301 2.95 -3.41 15.06
N THR A 302 2.90 -2.11 15.36
CA THR A 302 2.93 -1.05 14.34
C THR A 302 4.22 -1.09 13.52
N ILE A 303 5.38 -1.23 14.17
CA ILE A 303 6.67 -1.34 13.47
C ILE A 303 6.74 -2.66 12.71
N ALA A 304 6.17 -3.75 13.24
CA ALA A 304 6.12 -5.04 12.56
C ALA A 304 5.30 -4.99 11.25
N ASP A 305 4.10 -4.40 11.27
CA ASP A 305 3.30 -4.10 10.07
C ASP A 305 4.11 -3.27 9.08
N THR A 306 4.68 -2.16 9.56
CA THR A 306 5.47 -1.23 8.73
C THR A 306 6.65 -1.93 8.05
N ILE A 307 7.41 -2.76 8.78
CA ILE A 307 8.55 -3.50 8.23
C ILE A 307 8.08 -4.50 7.17
N PHE A 308 6.96 -5.21 7.37
CA PHE A 308 6.51 -6.14 6.33
C PHE A 308 6.02 -5.40 5.08
N VAL A 309 5.24 -4.33 5.27
CA VAL A 309 4.72 -3.50 4.18
C VAL A 309 5.86 -2.86 3.40
N LEU A 310 6.85 -2.27 4.06
CA LEU A 310 8.04 -1.73 3.39
C LEU A 310 8.79 -2.81 2.60
N ALA A 311 8.85 -4.04 3.12
CA ALA A 311 9.53 -5.14 2.44
C ALA A 311 8.78 -5.52 1.16
N HIS A 312 7.46 -5.59 1.23
CA HIS A 312 6.59 -5.77 0.07
C HIS A 312 6.83 -4.68 -0.98
N GLU A 313 6.75 -3.41 -0.59
CA GLU A 313 6.90 -2.27 -1.51
C GLU A 313 8.30 -2.13 -2.12
N LEU A 314 9.35 -2.53 -1.38
CA LEU A 314 10.72 -2.61 -1.90
C LEU A 314 10.87 -3.74 -2.93
N MET A 315 10.13 -4.85 -2.78
CA MET A 315 10.16 -5.95 -3.75
C MET A 315 9.41 -5.63 -5.04
N HIS A 316 8.57 -4.59 -5.06
CA HIS A 316 8.00 -4.09 -6.31
C HIS A 316 9.02 -3.60 -7.32
N PHE A 317 10.19 -3.13 -6.87
CA PHE A 317 11.30 -2.82 -7.77
C PHE A 317 11.74 -4.03 -8.60
N VAL A 318 11.49 -5.26 -8.13
CA VAL A 318 11.75 -6.51 -8.84
C VAL A 318 10.52 -6.96 -9.63
N TYR A 319 9.36 -7.08 -8.98
CA TYR A 319 8.11 -7.58 -9.58
C TYR A 319 6.94 -6.61 -9.34
N PRO A 320 6.23 -6.12 -10.36
CA PRO A 320 6.42 -6.39 -11.78
C PRO A 320 7.42 -5.44 -12.47
N PHE A 321 7.85 -4.35 -11.82
CA PHE A 321 8.58 -3.26 -12.51
C PHE A 321 9.96 -3.67 -13.04
N GLY A 322 10.63 -4.57 -12.32
CA GLY A 322 11.99 -5.02 -12.60
C GLY A 322 12.14 -6.18 -13.58
N ILE A 323 11.04 -6.81 -14.03
CA ILE A 323 11.10 -8.09 -14.76
C ILE A 323 11.94 -8.03 -16.03
N ARG A 324 12.06 -6.86 -16.66
CA ARG A 324 12.91 -6.63 -17.85
C ARG A 324 14.41 -6.85 -17.59
N LEU A 325 14.82 -6.83 -16.33
CA LEU A 325 16.20 -7.07 -15.89
C LEU A 325 16.45 -8.55 -15.56
N LEU A 326 15.40 -9.37 -15.54
CA LEU A 326 15.46 -10.80 -15.22
C LEU A 326 15.44 -11.64 -16.52
N PRO A 327 16.09 -12.82 -16.54
CA PRO A 327 15.92 -13.76 -17.64
C PRO A 327 14.47 -14.23 -17.76
N SER A 328 13.92 -14.30 -18.97
CA SER A 328 12.50 -14.64 -19.20
C SER A 328 12.09 -15.99 -18.60
N ASN A 329 12.98 -16.98 -18.59
CA ASN A 329 12.73 -18.29 -17.96
C ASN A 329 12.60 -18.19 -16.43
N VAL A 330 13.37 -17.30 -15.78
CA VAL A 330 13.28 -17.07 -14.33
C VAL A 330 11.92 -16.46 -13.99
N THR A 331 11.53 -15.38 -14.68
CA THR A 331 10.23 -14.72 -14.46
C THR A 331 9.06 -15.66 -14.70
N LYS A 332 9.08 -16.45 -15.79
CA LYS A 332 8.01 -17.43 -16.07
C LYS A 332 7.91 -18.52 -15.01
N ALA A 333 9.06 -19.04 -14.56
CA ALA A 333 9.09 -20.07 -13.52
C ALA A 333 8.61 -19.52 -12.17
N ALA A 334 9.01 -18.29 -11.81
CA ALA A 334 8.57 -17.61 -10.61
C ALA A 334 7.05 -17.40 -10.60
N ASN A 335 6.50 -16.78 -11.65
CA ASN A 335 5.06 -16.58 -11.78
C ASN A 335 4.30 -17.89 -11.70
N LYS A 336 4.73 -18.92 -12.44
CA LYS A 336 4.04 -20.22 -12.45
C LYS A 336 4.06 -20.90 -11.08
N CYS A 337 5.22 -20.89 -10.41
CA CYS A 337 5.35 -21.47 -9.08
C CYS A 337 4.44 -20.76 -8.07
N THR A 338 4.46 -19.41 -8.05
CA THR A 338 3.62 -18.64 -7.13
C THR A 338 2.14 -18.79 -7.44
N GLN A 339 1.74 -18.82 -8.72
CA GLN A 339 0.36 -19.13 -9.14
C GLN A 339 -0.10 -20.48 -8.58
N ASP A 340 0.73 -21.52 -8.72
CA ASP A 340 0.41 -22.87 -8.25
C ASP A 340 0.28 -22.93 -6.72
N GLU A 341 1.20 -22.28 -6.00
CA GLU A 341 1.18 -22.25 -4.54
C GLU A 341 -0.01 -21.46 -4.00
N VAL A 342 -0.29 -20.25 -4.51
CA VAL A 342 -1.45 -19.44 -4.11
C VAL A 342 -2.75 -20.19 -4.41
N LYS A 343 -2.86 -20.76 -5.61
CA LYS A 343 -4.02 -21.56 -6.00
C LYS A 343 -4.22 -22.75 -5.08
N MET A 344 -3.16 -23.50 -4.79
CA MET A 344 -3.20 -24.64 -3.87
C MET A 344 -3.62 -24.20 -2.46
N MET A 345 -3.09 -23.09 -1.96
CA MET A 345 -3.43 -22.56 -0.63
C MET A 345 -4.90 -22.15 -0.52
N GLY A 346 -5.47 -21.50 -1.54
CA GLY A 346 -6.88 -21.15 -1.56
C GLY A 346 -7.81 -22.36 -1.79
N ASP A 347 -7.46 -23.25 -2.72
CA ASP A 347 -8.26 -24.46 -3.01
C ASP A 347 -8.29 -25.43 -1.80
N SER A 348 -7.24 -25.42 -0.96
CA SER A 348 -7.14 -26.23 0.25
C SER A 348 -7.65 -25.57 1.53
N ASP A 349 -8.05 -24.28 1.50
CA ASP A 349 -8.52 -23.57 2.70
C ASP A 349 -9.79 -24.21 3.26
N ALA A 350 -9.90 -24.24 4.59
CA ALA A 350 -11.08 -24.71 5.30
C ALA A 350 -12.29 -23.78 5.08
N VAL A 351 -12.04 -22.46 4.99
CA VAL A 351 -13.03 -21.45 4.60
C VAL A 351 -12.85 -21.18 3.12
N LYS A 352 -13.77 -21.69 2.29
CA LYS A 352 -13.62 -21.54 0.84
C LYS A 352 -13.69 -20.06 0.42
N PRO A 353 -12.73 -19.59 -0.41
CA PRO A 353 -12.79 -18.24 -0.96
C PRO A 353 -14.01 -18.07 -1.87
N ILE A 354 -14.45 -16.82 -2.03
CA ILE A 354 -15.59 -16.46 -2.90
C ILE A 354 -15.26 -16.79 -4.36
N ASP A 355 -16.27 -17.18 -5.16
CA ASP A 355 -16.09 -17.41 -6.60
C ASP A 355 -15.42 -16.20 -7.29
N GLY A 356 -14.43 -16.48 -8.14
CA GLY A 356 -13.66 -15.45 -8.84
C GLY A 356 -12.49 -14.86 -8.04
N TRP A 357 -12.17 -15.41 -6.87
CA TRP A 357 -11.05 -14.94 -6.03
C TRP A 357 -9.67 -15.02 -6.70
N PHE A 358 -9.44 -16.00 -7.58
CA PHE A 358 -8.13 -16.26 -8.18
C PHE A 358 -8.00 -15.60 -9.55
N SER A 359 -6.89 -14.88 -9.76
CA SER A 359 -6.51 -14.28 -11.03
C SER A 359 -5.01 -14.38 -11.25
N GLU A 360 -4.60 -15.03 -12.35
CA GLU A 360 -3.19 -15.10 -12.74
C GLU A 360 -2.56 -13.72 -12.96
N ASN A 361 -3.37 -12.73 -13.32
CA ASN A 361 -2.91 -11.35 -13.53
C ASN A 361 -2.54 -10.65 -12.22
N ILE A 362 -2.98 -11.15 -11.06
CA ILE A 362 -2.73 -10.56 -9.75
C ILE A 362 -1.50 -11.19 -9.05
N THR A 363 -0.97 -12.31 -9.56
CA THR A 363 0.17 -13.01 -8.92
C THR A 363 1.44 -12.15 -8.76
N HIS A 364 1.56 -11.06 -9.52
CA HIS A 364 2.66 -10.11 -9.35
C HIS A 364 2.67 -9.42 -7.97
N GLU A 365 1.57 -9.44 -7.21
CA GLU A 365 1.46 -8.95 -5.83
C GLU A 365 1.86 -10.01 -4.78
N ASP A 366 1.71 -11.30 -5.10
CA ASP A 366 2.12 -12.38 -4.19
C ASP A 366 3.64 -12.57 -4.18
N LEU A 367 4.30 -12.36 -5.32
CA LEU A 367 5.76 -12.45 -5.44
C LEU A 367 6.51 -11.51 -4.48
N PRO A 368 6.13 -10.22 -4.37
CA PRO A 368 6.60 -9.31 -3.33
C PRO A 368 6.39 -9.84 -1.90
N ASN A 369 5.27 -10.47 -1.57
CA ASN A 369 5.07 -11.09 -0.25
C ASN A 369 6.09 -12.21 0.03
N LEU A 370 6.31 -13.10 -0.94
CA LEU A 370 7.28 -14.20 -0.82
C LEU A 370 8.71 -13.66 -0.63
N LEU A 371 9.11 -12.71 -1.47
CA LEU A 371 10.44 -12.09 -1.43
C LEU A 371 10.64 -11.25 -0.16
N GLY A 372 9.65 -10.43 0.19
CA GLY A 372 9.67 -9.52 1.32
C GLY A 372 9.78 -10.28 2.63
N LEU A 373 8.95 -11.32 2.83
CA LEU A 373 9.03 -12.16 4.03
C LEU A 373 10.40 -12.83 4.16
N ARG A 374 10.92 -13.40 3.06
CA ARG A 374 12.24 -14.05 3.06
C ARG A 374 13.36 -13.07 3.41
N MET A 375 13.33 -11.86 2.84
CA MET A 375 14.32 -10.82 3.15
C MET A 375 14.25 -10.42 4.64
N VAL A 376 13.06 -10.15 5.17
CA VAL A 376 12.88 -9.78 6.57
C VAL A 376 13.35 -10.92 7.48
N MET A 377 12.99 -12.17 7.19
CA MET A 377 13.44 -13.31 8.01
C MET A 377 14.95 -13.54 7.97
N LYS A 378 15.64 -13.21 6.87
CA LYS A 378 17.11 -13.16 6.84
C LYS A 378 17.66 -12.09 7.79
N MET A 379 17.04 -10.90 7.85
CA MET A 379 17.40 -9.85 8.80
C MET A 379 17.17 -10.28 10.25
N VAL A 380 16.03 -10.92 10.53
CA VAL A 380 15.67 -11.48 11.84
C VAL A 380 16.70 -12.52 12.29
N ALA A 381 17.12 -13.42 11.39
CA ALA A 381 18.10 -14.47 11.70
C ALA A 381 19.48 -13.92 12.07
N ARG A 382 19.87 -12.75 11.55
CA ARG A 382 21.09 -12.01 11.93
C ARG A 382 20.98 -11.28 13.28
N LYS A 383 19.81 -11.30 13.93
CA LYS A 383 19.57 -10.62 15.23
C LYS A 383 18.99 -11.57 16.29
N SER A 384 18.86 -12.85 15.94
CA SER A 384 18.32 -13.88 16.82
C SER A 384 19.45 -14.81 17.26
N ALA A 385 19.33 -15.38 18.46
CA ALA A 385 20.26 -16.34 19.04
C ALA A 385 19.69 -17.76 19.15
N ASN A 386 18.37 -17.92 19.03
CA ASN A 386 17.69 -19.22 19.12
C ASN A 386 16.40 -19.26 18.27
N GLU A 387 15.85 -20.47 18.10
CA GLU A 387 14.64 -20.69 17.29
C GLU A 387 13.38 -20.04 17.89
N GLU A 388 13.33 -19.84 19.21
CA GLU A 388 12.21 -19.16 19.87
C GLU A 388 12.15 -17.69 19.46
N GLN A 389 13.28 -16.99 19.41
CA GLN A 389 13.34 -15.62 18.90
C GLN A 389 12.96 -15.53 17.41
N LEU A 390 13.34 -16.50 16.58
CA LEU A 390 12.90 -16.57 15.18
C LEU A 390 11.38 -16.71 15.06
N LYS A 391 10.77 -17.61 15.85
CA LYS A 391 9.32 -17.82 15.89
C LYS A 391 8.59 -16.57 16.36
N ASN A 392 9.03 -16.00 17.49
CA ASN A 392 8.44 -14.79 18.05
C ASN A 392 8.45 -13.64 17.04
N ALA A 393 9.56 -13.47 16.30
CA ALA A 393 9.64 -12.45 15.27
C ALA A 393 8.69 -12.72 14.10
N LEU A 394 8.63 -13.96 13.59
CA LEU A 394 7.69 -14.32 12.51
C LEU A 394 6.23 -14.11 12.94
N GLU A 395 5.87 -14.56 14.14
CA GLU A 395 4.54 -14.39 14.71
C GLU A 395 4.21 -12.90 14.88
N THR A 396 5.13 -12.09 15.42
CA THR A 396 4.94 -10.64 15.59
C THR A 396 4.75 -9.93 14.25
N ILE A 397 5.56 -10.26 13.24
CA ILE A 397 5.45 -9.69 11.88
C ILE A 397 4.06 -9.98 11.30
N LEU A 398 3.58 -11.22 11.40
CA LEU A 398 2.29 -11.56 10.81
C LEU A 398 1.08 -11.15 11.65
N SER A 399 1.20 -11.12 12.99
CA SER A 399 0.16 -10.54 13.84
C SER A 399 -0.06 -9.06 13.51
N GLY A 400 1.00 -8.32 13.15
CA GLY A 400 0.89 -6.95 12.65
C GLY A 400 0.07 -6.79 11.35
N LEU A 401 -0.17 -7.89 10.63
CA LEU A 401 -0.90 -7.89 9.35
C LEU A 401 -2.36 -8.36 9.48
N CYS A 402 -2.79 -8.77 10.67
CA CYS A 402 -4.14 -9.28 10.87
C CYS A 402 -5.20 -8.22 10.50
N ILE A 403 -6.14 -8.63 9.65
CA ILE A 403 -7.27 -7.82 9.21
C ILE A 403 -8.49 -8.17 10.06
N GLN A 404 -9.04 -7.16 10.74
CA GLN A 404 -10.26 -7.30 11.54
C GLN A 404 -11.49 -6.82 10.76
N GLY A 405 -12.67 -7.36 11.11
CA GLY A 405 -13.96 -6.88 10.62
C GLY A 405 -14.34 -7.26 9.19
N LYS A 406 -13.48 -7.99 8.45
CA LYS A 406 -13.80 -8.55 7.13
C LYS A 406 -13.96 -10.07 7.22
N PRO A 407 -14.89 -10.68 6.45
CA PRO A 407 -14.93 -12.13 6.32
C PRO A 407 -13.61 -12.68 5.77
N LYS A 408 -13.14 -13.81 6.29
CA LYS A 408 -11.94 -14.50 5.77
C LYS A 408 -12.10 -14.77 4.28
N ASN A 409 -11.01 -14.62 3.53
CA ASN A 409 -10.94 -14.90 2.10
C ASN A 409 -11.87 -14.01 1.24
N SER A 410 -12.10 -12.77 1.70
CA SER A 410 -12.82 -11.74 0.93
C SER A 410 -12.06 -11.34 -0.34
N ILE A 411 -12.78 -10.97 -1.41
CA ILE A 411 -12.18 -10.42 -2.62
C ILE A 411 -11.56 -9.06 -2.28
N LEU A 412 -10.31 -8.88 -2.69
CA LEU A 412 -9.58 -7.62 -2.58
C LEU A 412 -9.24 -7.10 -3.97
N PRO A 413 -9.42 -5.80 -4.23
CA PRO A 413 -8.93 -5.21 -5.47
C PRO A 413 -7.42 -5.41 -5.60
N ASN A 414 -7.00 -5.84 -6.78
CA ASN A 414 -5.59 -6.04 -7.16
C ASN A 414 -4.82 -7.07 -6.32
N HIS A 415 -5.43 -7.79 -5.37
CA HIS A 415 -4.75 -8.78 -4.54
C HIS A 415 -5.57 -10.07 -4.47
N HIS A 416 -4.88 -11.22 -4.38
CA HIS A 416 -5.54 -12.42 -3.88
C HIS A 416 -6.01 -12.18 -2.44
N PRO A 417 -6.99 -12.95 -1.92
CA PRO A 417 -7.41 -12.80 -0.55
C PRO A 417 -6.22 -12.87 0.40
N PHE A 418 -6.16 -11.91 1.32
CA PHE A 418 -4.94 -11.58 2.05
C PHE A 418 -4.40 -12.77 2.85
N GLU A 419 -5.29 -13.52 3.49
CA GLU A 419 -4.95 -14.68 4.32
C GLU A 419 -4.30 -15.80 3.49
N ILE A 420 -4.80 -16.02 2.26
CA ILE A 420 -4.22 -16.99 1.32
C ILE A 420 -2.84 -16.53 0.87
N SER A 421 -2.69 -15.25 0.50
CA SER A 421 -1.43 -14.70 0.03
C SER A 421 -0.34 -14.74 1.11
N ILE A 422 -0.66 -14.32 2.34
CA ILE A 422 0.26 -14.36 3.48
C ILE A 422 0.62 -15.79 3.87
N ASN A 423 -0.35 -16.71 4.01
CA ASN A 423 -0.03 -18.11 4.29
C ASN A 423 0.83 -18.73 3.18
N THR A 424 0.65 -18.32 1.91
CA THR A 424 1.51 -18.75 0.81
C THR A 424 2.96 -18.28 1.02
N ALA A 425 3.17 -17.01 1.38
CA ALA A 425 4.50 -16.48 1.68
C ALA A 425 5.16 -17.24 2.84
N VAL A 426 4.41 -17.52 3.91
CA VAL A 426 4.89 -18.24 5.11
C VAL A 426 5.25 -19.68 4.79
N ARG A 427 4.40 -20.39 4.06
CA ARG A 427 4.69 -21.74 3.58
C ARG A 427 5.98 -21.79 2.75
N GLN A 428 6.25 -20.72 2.00
CA GLN A 428 7.43 -20.55 1.17
C GLN A 428 8.66 -20.01 1.95
N TYR A 429 8.56 -19.75 3.25
CA TYR A 429 9.70 -19.43 4.11
C TYR A 429 10.49 -20.72 4.45
N PRO A 430 11.79 -20.82 4.09
CA PRO A 430 12.49 -22.10 4.12
C PRO A 430 12.62 -22.82 5.46
N LEU A 431 12.57 -22.09 6.58
CA LEU A 431 12.65 -22.69 7.91
C LEU A 431 11.29 -22.93 8.56
N PHE A 432 10.17 -22.51 7.92
CA PHE A 432 8.85 -22.59 8.54
C PHE A 432 8.49 -24.01 8.99
N SER A 433 8.59 -24.98 8.08
CA SER A 433 8.23 -26.37 8.38
C SER A 433 9.06 -26.96 9.52
N SER A 434 10.37 -26.68 9.57
CA SER A 434 11.24 -27.14 10.66
C SER A 434 10.95 -26.44 11.98
N LEU A 435 10.67 -25.13 11.96
CA LEU A 435 10.38 -24.36 13.17
C LEU A 435 9.09 -24.87 13.83
N TYR A 436 8.02 -25.05 13.06
CA TYR A 436 6.70 -25.43 13.59
C TYR A 436 6.44 -26.94 13.63
N GLY A 437 7.36 -27.76 13.11
CA GLY A 437 7.25 -29.21 13.13
C GLY A 437 6.25 -29.78 12.11
N CYS A 438 5.97 -29.02 11.04
CA CYS A 438 5.06 -29.42 9.97
C CYS A 438 5.66 -30.57 9.16
N ARG A 439 4.80 -31.47 8.70
CA ARG A 439 5.16 -32.73 8.03
C ARG A 439 4.49 -32.83 6.68
N LEU A 440 5.01 -33.72 5.84
CA LEU A 440 4.38 -34.06 4.57
C LEU A 440 2.91 -34.44 4.77
N GLY A 441 2.02 -33.71 4.10
CA GLY A 441 0.57 -33.84 4.23
C GLY A 441 -0.08 -32.64 4.93
N ASP A 442 0.67 -31.90 5.75
CA ASP A 442 0.18 -30.66 6.35
C ASP A 442 0.10 -29.55 5.30
N ARG A 443 -0.96 -28.72 5.38
CA ARG A 443 -1.24 -27.66 4.41
C ARG A 443 -0.11 -26.63 4.31
N MET A 444 0.64 -26.39 5.39
CA MET A 444 1.74 -25.43 5.40
C MET A 444 3.13 -26.07 5.17
N PHE A 445 3.21 -27.39 4.93
CA PHE A 445 4.49 -28.06 4.65
C PHE A 445 4.91 -28.00 3.17
N ALA A 446 6.03 -27.34 2.88
CA ALA A 446 6.63 -27.31 1.55
C ALA A 446 7.99 -28.05 1.54
N GLU A 447 8.17 -28.92 0.54
CA GLU A 447 9.46 -29.57 0.28
C GLU A 447 10.46 -28.54 -0.27
N PRO A 448 11.76 -28.61 0.07
CA PRO A 448 12.76 -27.64 -0.40
C PRO A 448 12.79 -27.44 -1.91
N GLU A 449 12.56 -28.50 -2.69
CA GLU A 449 12.56 -28.47 -4.16
C GLU A 449 11.33 -27.75 -4.75
N LYS A 450 10.32 -27.47 -3.92
CA LYS A 450 9.09 -26.73 -4.30
C LYS A 450 9.14 -25.26 -3.93
N PHE A 451 10.22 -24.79 -3.33
CA PHE A 451 10.36 -23.36 -3.05
C PHE A 451 10.44 -22.56 -4.35
N CYS A 452 9.61 -21.51 -4.45
CA CYS A 452 9.65 -20.62 -5.60
C CYS A 452 10.96 -19.82 -5.61
N ASN A 453 11.55 -19.65 -6.80
CA ASN A 453 12.87 -19.03 -7.00
C ASN A 453 12.77 -17.71 -7.80
N PRO A 454 12.20 -16.63 -7.20
CA PRO A 454 11.89 -15.39 -7.92
C PRO A 454 13.11 -14.64 -8.48
N LEU A 455 14.31 -14.84 -7.92
CA LEU A 455 15.57 -14.27 -8.43
C LEU A 455 16.44 -15.31 -9.19
N GLY A 456 15.90 -16.51 -9.42
CA GLY A 456 16.62 -17.65 -9.98
C GLY A 456 17.65 -18.26 -9.03
N GLY A 457 18.15 -19.45 -9.38
CA GLY A 457 18.99 -20.27 -8.50
C GLY A 457 18.18 -21.02 -7.45
N ASP A 458 18.84 -21.87 -6.67
CA ASP A 458 18.19 -22.64 -5.61
C ASP A 458 18.10 -21.83 -4.31
N VAL A 459 17.04 -22.03 -3.54
CA VAL A 459 16.87 -21.43 -2.21
C VAL A 459 17.75 -22.17 -1.20
N ASN A 460 18.77 -21.49 -0.68
CA ASN A 460 19.68 -22.06 0.30
C ASN A 460 19.15 -21.89 1.73
N LEU A 461 18.81 -23.01 2.39
CA LEU A 461 18.32 -23.02 3.77
C LEU A 461 19.31 -22.41 4.77
N GLU A 462 20.62 -22.56 4.52
CA GLU A 462 21.66 -22.01 5.40
C GLU A 462 21.59 -20.48 5.51
N ASP A 463 21.09 -19.79 4.48
CA ASP A 463 21.00 -18.32 4.48
C ASP A 463 20.02 -17.80 5.54
N TYR A 464 19.04 -18.61 5.93
CA TYR A 464 17.97 -18.26 6.87
C TYR A 464 18.26 -18.70 8.31
N LYS A 465 19.28 -19.54 8.51
CA LYS A 465 19.67 -19.98 9.86
C LYS A 465 20.30 -18.85 10.66
N ILE A 466 20.13 -18.93 11.97
CA ILE A 466 20.73 -18.03 12.97
C ILE A 466 22.22 -17.88 12.70
N LYS A 467 22.67 -16.62 12.64
CA LYS A 467 24.08 -16.28 12.43
C LYS A 467 24.69 -15.97 13.80
N ASN A 468 25.52 -16.88 14.31
CA ASN A 468 26.20 -16.73 15.61
C ASN A 468 27.37 -15.73 15.58
N ASP A 469 27.46 -14.89 14.55
CA ASP A 469 28.50 -13.88 14.36
C ASP A 469 28.08 -12.48 14.82
N THR A 470 26.82 -12.29 15.20
CA THR A 470 26.27 -11.05 15.75
C THR A 470 26.00 -11.16 17.24
N GLU A 471 26.17 -10.04 17.97
CA GLU A 471 25.79 -9.94 19.38
C GLU A 471 24.31 -10.27 19.58
N ASP A 472 23.99 -11.11 20.58
CA ASP A 472 22.62 -11.40 20.98
C ASP A 472 22.02 -10.17 21.66
N VAL A 473 21.20 -9.46 20.89
CA VAL A 473 20.44 -8.26 21.29
C VAL A 473 19.06 -8.62 21.85
N GLY A 474 18.84 -9.89 22.20
CA GLY A 474 17.56 -10.38 22.71
C GLY A 474 16.51 -10.62 21.63
N GLY A 475 16.90 -10.65 20.35
CA GLY A 475 16.00 -10.83 19.21
C GLY A 475 15.77 -9.56 18.37
N PHE A 476 15.16 -9.74 17.21
CA PHE A 476 15.00 -8.67 16.20
C PHE A 476 14.21 -7.46 16.71
N PHE A 477 13.04 -7.66 17.33
CA PHE A 477 12.23 -6.54 17.79
C PHE A 477 12.85 -5.80 18.98
N ASN A 478 13.65 -6.45 19.82
CA ASN A 478 14.42 -5.75 20.85
C ASN A 478 15.46 -4.82 20.21
N TYR A 479 16.21 -5.28 19.20
CA TYR A 479 17.10 -4.42 18.42
C TYR A 479 16.40 -3.22 17.79
N ILE A 480 15.22 -3.44 17.22
CA ILE A 480 14.41 -2.40 16.58
C ILE A 480 13.91 -1.37 17.61
N MET A 481 13.48 -1.82 18.80
CA MET A 481 13.04 -0.93 19.88
C MET A 481 14.19 -0.20 20.57
N ASP A 482 15.34 -0.84 20.74
CA ASP A 482 16.55 -0.18 21.23
C ASP A 482 17.02 0.91 20.25
N THR A 483 16.90 0.65 18.95
CA THR A 483 17.14 1.65 17.92
C THR A 483 16.13 2.79 18.03
N ALA A 484 14.83 2.51 18.18
CA ALA A 484 13.81 3.55 18.37
C ALA A 484 14.13 4.46 19.56
N ASN A 485 14.53 3.86 20.69
CA ASN A 485 14.94 4.59 21.89
C ASN A 485 16.16 5.48 21.65
N ALA A 486 17.14 5.01 20.87
CA ALA A 486 18.32 5.81 20.52
C ALA A 486 17.98 7.06 19.67
N PHE A 487 16.88 7.01 18.91
CA PHE A 487 16.33 8.14 18.17
C PHE A 487 15.35 9.00 18.99
N ASN A 488 15.07 8.65 20.25
CA ASN A 488 13.97 9.22 21.06
C ASN A 488 12.61 9.16 20.36
N PHE A 489 12.37 8.10 19.56
CA PHE A 489 11.16 7.97 18.77
C PHE A 489 9.98 7.47 19.62
N SER A 490 8.82 8.11 19.45
CA SER A 490 7.52 7.62 19.88
C SER A 490 6.49 7.93 18.79
N PHE A 491 5.52 7.05 18.56
CA PHE A 491 4.40 7.35 17.66
C PHE A 491 3.46 8.42 18.22
N THR A 492 3.53 8.69 19.52
CA THR A 492 2.57 9.54 20.24
C THR A 492 3.19 10.80 20.85
N ASN A 493 4.52 10.98 20.81
CA ASN A 493 5.22 12.12 21.44
C ASN A 493 6.47 12.54 20.68
#